data_AF-A0A1J7JVY2-F1
#
_entry.id   AF-A0A1J7JVY2-F1
#
_cell.length_a   1.000
_cell.length_b   1.000
_cell.length_c   1.000
_cell.angle_alpha   90.00
_cell.angle_beta   90.00
_cell.angle_gamma   90.00
#
_symmetry.space_group_name_H-M   'P 1'
#
loop_
_entity.id
_entity.type
_entity.pdbx_description
1 polymer ?
#
loop_
_entity_poly.entity_id
_entity_poly.type
_entity_poly.pdbx_seq_one_letter_code
_entity_poly.pdbx_strand_id
1 'polypeptide(L)'
;MALPISEIVQLHPSNRVKETGYTSQSSKAWLKHHPEITKFNLHTFEQTDSSGVQAVQADFDGPLEPLDADDEMRIATTVYPPNAREWRISSETDAANWFHHEISNVVLPAFSHYPTVQRQSL
;
A
#
# COMPACT_ATOMS: atom_id res chain seq x y z
N MET A 1 -17.61 -4.78 8.44
CA MET A 1 -18.21 -3.42 8.33
C MET A 1 -17.55 -2.73 7.15
N ALA A 2 -18.29 -1.94 6.37
CA ALA A 2 -17.68 -1.14 5.30
C ALA A 2 -16.97 0.08 5.91
N LEU A 3 -15.82 0.44 5.37
CA LEU A 3 -15.01 1.58 5.83
C LEU A 3 -14.61 2.42 4.59
N PRO A 4 -14.33 3.71 4.75
CA PRO A 4 -13.81 4.51 3.65
C PRO A 4 -12.44 4.00 3.19
N ILE A 5 -12.11 4.21 1.92
CA ILE A 5 -10.81 3.80 1.35
C ILE A 5 -9.64 4.46 2.09
N SER A 6 -9.79 5.72 2.52
CA SER A 6 -8.78 6.42 3.35
C SER A 6 -8.37 5.60 4.57
N GLU A 7 -9.33 4.99 5.26
CA GLU A 7 -9.06 4.21 6.45
C GLU A 7 -8.52 2.83 6.11
N ILE A 8 -9.07 2.16 5.07
CA ILE A 8 -8.63 0.80 4.72
C ILE A 8 -7.20 0.78 4.18
N VAL A 9 -6.80 1.76 3.39
CA VAL A 9 -5.42 1.84 2.85
C VAL A 9 -4.38 2.03 3.98
N GLN A 10 -4.79 2.62 5.10
CA GLN A 10 -3.94 2.76 6.28
C GLN A 10 -3.84 1.47 7.11
N LEU A 11 -4.73 0.50 6.88
CA LEU A 11 -4.68 -0.78 7.59
C LEU A 11 -3.55 -1.64 7.05
N HIS A 12 -2.87 -2.33 7.96
CA HIS A 12 -1.94 -3.37 7.56
C HIS A 12 -2.69 -4.51 6.84
N PRO A 13 -2.09 -5.09 5.79
CA PRO A 13 -2.64 -6.28 5.14
C PRO A 13 -2.96 -7.37 6.16
N SER A 14 -4.04 -8.12 5.93
CA SER A 14 -4.57 -9.09 6.90
C SER A 14 -3.69 -10.34 7.08
N ASN A 15 -2.59 -10.42 6.33
CA ASN A 15 -1.71 -11.57 6.30
C ASN A 15 -0.78 -11.61 7.52
N ARG A 16 -0.65 -12.78 8.14
CA ARG A 16 0.29 -12.98 9.23
C ARG A 16 1.71 -13.01 8.67
N VAL A 17 2.48 -11.96 8.94
CA VAL A 17 3.89 -11.90 8.58
C VAL A 17 4.63 -12.96 9.40
N LYS A 18 5.24 -13.93 8.71
CA LYS A 18 6.24 -14.79 9.34
C LYS A 18 7.55 -14.00 9.36
N GLU A 19 7.82 -13.37 10.50
CA GLU A 19 9.05 -12.63 10.75
C GLU A 19 10.25 -13.58 10.64
N THR A 20 11.05 -13.44 9.58
CA THR A 20 12.26 -14.24 9.39
C THR A 20 13.49 -13.60 10.03
N GLY A 21 13.33 -12.51 10.78
CA GLY A 21 14.43 -11.83 11.48
C GLY A 21 15.48 -11.27 10.52
N TYR A 22 15.05 -10.69 9.40
CA TYR A 22 15.91 -10.05 8.39
C TYR A 22 17.04 -10.94 7.80
N THR A 23 17.00 -12.26 8.00
CA THR A 23 17.98 -13.17 7.38
C THR A 23 17.58 -13.45 5.94
N SER A 24 18.19 -12.71 5.02
CA SER A 24 18.19 -13.07 3.60
C SER A 24 18.76 -14.49 3.44
N GLN A 25 17.96 -15.43 2.91
CA GLN A 25 18.45 -16.76 2.54
C GLN A 25 19.35 -16.73 1.29
N SER A 26 19.50 -15.57 0.65
CA SER A 26 20.21 -15.41 -0.61
C SER A 26 21.68 -15.06 -0.37
N SER A 27 22.56 -16.05 -0.49
CA SER A 27 24.03 -15.88 -0.51
C SER A 27 24.58 -15.47 -1.89
N LYS A 28 23.75 -14.82 -2.72
CA LYS A 28 24.10 -14.51 -4.11
C LYS A 28 25.25 -13.51 -4.17
N ALA A 29 26.37 -13.93 -4.77
CA ALA A 29 27.62 -13.17 -4.84
C ALA A 29 27.51 -11.80 -5.56
N TRP A 30 26.53 -11.64 -6.46
CA TRP A 30 26.32 -10.39 -7.20
C TRP A 30 25.81 -9.25 -6.30
N LEU A 31 25.13 -9.55 -5.19
CA LEU A 31 24.68 -8.52 -4.22
C LEU A 31 25.86 -7.81 -3.54
N LYS A 32 27.05 -8.42 -3.51
CA LYS A 32 28.27 -7.84 -2.91
C LYS A 32 28.94 -6.78 -3.80
N HIS A 33 28.55 -6.67 -5.07
CA HIS A 33 29.19 -5.79 -6.05
C HIS A 33 28.38 -4.51 -6.33
N HIS A 34 27.24 -4.33 -5.69
CA HIS A 34 26.46 -3.10 -5.84
C HIS A 34 27.02 -2.00 -4.93
N PRO A 35 27.29 -0.80 -5.47
CA PRO A 35 27.68 0.33 -4.65
C PRO A 35 26.54 0.69 -3.68
N GLU A 36 26.92 1.08 -2.46
CA GLU A 36 25.96 1.50 -1.45
C GLU A 36 25.13 2.68 -1.96
N ILE A 37 23.80 2.61 -1.73
CA ILE A 37 22.91 3.74 -2.01
C ILE A 37 23.27 4.82 -0.99
N THR A 38 23.94 5.89 -1.43
CA THR A 38 24.46 6.95 -0.56
C THR A 38 23.51 8.15 -0.44
N LYS A 39 22.51 8.23 -1.32
CA LYS A 39 21.50 9.29 -1.32
C LYS A 39 20.13 8.66 -1.21
N PHE A 40 19.50 8.86 -0.06
CA PHE A 40 18.11 8.49 0.17
C PHE A 40 17.27 9.77 0.21
N ASN A 41 16.31 9.89 -0.71
CA ASN A 41 15.19 10.80 -0.53
C ASN A 41 14.15 10.06 0.31
N LEU A 42 14.34 10.09 1.63
CA LEU A 42 13.47 9.40 2.57
C LEU A 42 12.34 10.34 2.99
N HIS A 43 11.12 9.95 2.67
CA HIS A 43 9.90 10.63 3.12
C HIS A 43 9.22 9.82 4.22
N THR A 44 9.99 9.18 5.09
CA THR A 44 9.48 8.46 6.25
C THR A 44 10.21 8.95 7.48
N PHE A 45 9.47 9.26 8.54
CA PHE A 45 10.00 9.81 9.79
C PHE A 45 9.40 9.08 10.99
N GLU A 46 10.17 9.00 12.06
CA GLU A 46 9.69 8.47 13.33
C GLU A 46 8.93 9.58 14.05
N GLN A 47 7.66 9.32 14.36
CA GLN A 47 6.84 10.21 15.16
C GLN A 47 6.46 9.50 16.46
N THR A 48 6.67 10.18 17.58
CA THR A 48 6.18 9.71 18.88
C THR A 48 4.84 10.38 19.14
N ASP A 49 3.78 9.59 19.30
CA ASP A 49 2.47 10.11 19.70
C ASP A 49 2.53 10.68 21.14
N SER A 50 1.56 11.54 21.48
CA SER A 50 1.22 11.99 22.83
C SER A 50 1.12 10.88 23.88
N SER A 51 0.85 9.63 23.47
CA SER A 51 0.85 8.43 24.32
C SER A 51 2.24 7.79 24.53
N GLY A 52 3.29 8.30 23.90
CA GLY A 52 4.66 7.78 23.99
C GLY A 52 4.95 6.61 23.05
N VAL A 53 4.01 6.21 22.19
CA VAL A 53 4.23 5.15 21.19
C VAL A 53 4.98 5.72 19.98
N GLN A 54 6.10 5.10 19.63
CA GLN A 54 6.81 5.41 18.39
C GLN A 54 6.12 4.72 17.20
N ALA A 55 5.76 5.52 16.19
CA ALA A 55 5.26 5.04 14.91
C ALA A 55 6.17 5.58 13.80
N VAL A 56 6.39 4.76 12.77
CA VAL A 56 7.02 5.21 11.53
C VAL A 56 5.90 5.74 10.62
N GLN A 57 5.96 7.02 10.29
CA GLN A 57 5.00 7.68 9.42
C GLN A 57 5.66 8.07 8.10
N ALA A 58 4.89 8.03 7.01
CA ALA A 58 5.32 8.50 5.70
C ALA A 58 4.74 9.90 5.42
N ASP A 59 5.58 10.79 4.87
CA ASP A 59 5.21 12.08 4.29
C ASP A 59 4.82 11.87 2.83
N PHE A 60 3.53 12.00 2.55
CA PHE A 60 3.00 11.94 1.19
C PHE A 60 2.67 13.32 0.63
N ASP A 61 2.51 14.33 1.48
CA ASP A 61 2.07 15.67 1.07
C ASP A 61 3.20 16.51 0.46
N GLY A 62 4.44 16.29 0.91
CA GLY A 62 5.62 16.93 0.33
C GLY A 62 6.01 16.41 -1.06
N PRO A 63 6.10 15.08 -1.27
CA PRO A 63 6.55 14.51 -2.55
C PRO A 63 5.48 14.26 -3.60
N LEU A 64 4.19 14.24 -3.24
CA LEU A 64 3.09 13.95 -4.18
C LEU A 64 2.31 15.22 -4.52
N GLU A 65 1.65 15.19 -5.68
CA GLU A 65 0.68 16.22 -6.05
C GLU A 65 -0.53 16.17 -5.11
N PRO A 66 -1.18 17.32 -4.84
CA PRO A 66 -2.45 17.35 -4.12
C PRO A 66 -3.51 16.46 -4.80
N LEU A 67 -4.48 16.00 -4.02
CA LEU A 67 -5.59 15.21 -4.54
C LEU A 67 -6.43 16.04 -5.52
N ASP A 68 -6.75 15.44 -6.66
CA ASP A 68 -7.74 15.99 -7.57
C ASP A 68 -9.15 15.77 -7.00
N ALA A 69 -10.14 16.53 -7.50
CA ALA A 69 -11.51 16.49 -6.98
C ALA A 69 -12.16 15.10 -7.10
N ASP A 70 -11.77 14.29 -8.08
CA ASP A 70 -12.25 12.92 -8.22
C ASP A 70 -11.50 11.95 -7.30
N ASP A 71 -10.24 12.20 -6.95
CA ASP A 71 -9.53 11.45 -5.92
C ASP A 71 -10.18 11.59 -4.55
N GLU A 72 -10.62 12.80 -4.18
CA GLU A 72 -11.37 13.02 -2.94
C GLU A 72 -12.64 12.14 -2.89
N MET A 73 -13.34 12.02 -4.02
CA MET A 73 -14.54 11.16 -4.13
C MET A 73 -14.18 9.67 -4.06
N ARG A 74 -13.09 9.25 -4.69
CA ARG A 74 -12.62 7.85 -4.62
C ARG A 74 -12.23 7.48 -3.20
N ILE A 75 -11.47 8.33 -2.51
CA ILE A 75 -11.00 8.07 -1.15
C ILE A 75 -12.16 8.03 -0.14
N ALA A 76 -13.21 8.83 -0.37
CA ALA A 76 -14.44 8.80 0.44
C ALA A 76 -15.35 7.58 0.15
N THR A 77 -15.08 6.81 -0.91
CA THR A 77 -15.90 5.64 -1.24
C THR A 77 -15.74 4.57 -0.17
N THR A 78 -16.87 4.02 0.28
CA THR A 78 -16.86 2.94 1.28
C THR A 78 -16.70 1.59 0.61
N VAL A 79 -15.76 0.79 1.13
CA VAL A 79 -15.46 -0.55 0.62
C VAL A 79 -15.35 -1.53 1.80
N TYR A 80 -15.41 -2.82 1.48
CA TYR A 80 -15.23 -3.87 2.48
C TYR A 80 -13.76 -4.28 2.54
N PRO A 81 -13.22 -4.54 3.75
CA PRO A 81 -11.88 -5.07 3.89
C PRO A 81 -11.77 -6.46 3.25
N PRO A 82 -10.57 -6.85 2.79
CA PRO A 82 -10.35 -8.16 2.22
C PRO A 82 -10.59 -9.24 3.27
N ASN A 83 -11.13 -10.38 2.84
CA ASN A 83 -11.28 -11.54 3.72
C ASN A 83 -9.90 -12.05 4.14
N ALA A 84 -9.74 -12.31 5.44
CA ALA A 84 -8.51 -12.83 6.00
C ALA A 84 -8.11 -14.16 5.33
N ARG A 85 -6.90 -14.22 4.81
CA ARG A 85 -6.34 -15.40 4.13
C ARG A 85 -4.86 -15.53 4.42
N GLU A 86 -4.40 -16.77 4.54
CA GLU A 86 -2.97 -17.07 4.59
C GLU A 86 -2.41 -17.21 3.18
N TRP A 87 -1.33 -16.48 2.92
CA TRP A 87 -0.64 -16.49 1.63
C TRP A 87 0.73 -17.15 1.73
N ARG A 88 1.00 -18.10 0.85
CA ARG A 88 2.35 -18.62 0.63
C ARG A 88 2.88 -18.04 -0.67
N ILE A 89 3.72 -17.02 -0.57
CA ILE A 89 4.32 -16.35 -1.74
C ILE A 89 5.52 -17.19 -2.20
N SER A 90 5.26 -18.24 -2.99
CA SER A 90 6.29 -19.12 -3.54
C SER A 90 6.62 -18.85 -5.01
N SER A 91 5.73 -18.16 -5.71
CA SER A 91 5.87 -17.77 -7.11
C SER A 91 5.43 -16.33 -7.34
N GLU A 92 5.79 -15.76 -8.48
CA GLU A 92 5.33 -14.43 -8.89
C GLU A 92 3.80 -14.37 -9.02
N THR A 93 3.19 -15.47 -9.47
CA THR A 93 1.73 -15.58 -9.54
C THR A 93 1.08 -15.51 -8.15
N ASP A 94 1.70 -16.12 -7.14
CA ASP A 94 1.20 -16.02 -5.75
C ASP A 94 1.30 -14.59 -5.23
N ALA A 95 2.39 -13.88 -5.55
CA ALA A 95 2.58 -12.48 -5.19
C ALA A 95 1.55 -11.57 -5.88
N ALA A 96 1.30 -11.79 -7.16
CA ALA A 96 0.29 -11.06 -7.92
C ALA A 96 -1.11 -11.28 -7.34
N ASN A 97 -1.47 -12.53 -7.03
CA ASN A 97 -2.75 -12.86 -6.41
C ASN A 97 -2.92 -12.22 -5.03
N TRP A 98 -1.86 -12.22 -4.21
CA TRP A 98 -1.86 -11.52 -2.92
C TRP A 98 -2.08 -10.02 -3.10
N PHE A 99 -1.33 -9.38 -4.00
CA PHE A 99 -1.47 -7.95 -4.28
C PHE A 99 -2.87 -7.60 -4.75
N HIS A 100 -3.44 -8.42 -5.64
CA HIS A 100 -4.80 -8.20 -6.11
C HIS A 100 -5.83 -8.31 -5.00
N HIS A 101 -5.72 -9.33 -4.16
CA HIS A 101 -6.70 -9.58 -3.10
C HIS A 101 -6.60 -8.57 -1.95
N GLU A 102 -5.40 -8.29 -1.45
CA GLU A 102 -5.22 -7.44 -0.26
C GLU A 102 -5.21 -5.94 -0.60
N ILE A 103 -4.76 -5.57 -1.81
CA ILE A 103 -4.52 -4.16 -2.17
C ILE A 103 -5.44 -3.71 -3.31
N SER A 104 -5.29 -4.27 -4.51
CA SER A 104 -5.92 -3.66 -5.70
C SER A 104 -7.44 -3.80 -5.73
N ASN A 105 -7.98 -4.97 -5.37
CA ASN A 105 -9.42 -5.22 -5.46
C ASN A 105 -10.23 -4.41 -4.45
N VAL A 106 -9.59 -3.98 -3.37
CA VAL A 106 -10.22 -3.14 -2.34
C VAL A 106 -10.49 -1.74 -2.90
N VAL A 107 -9.57 -1.18 -3.68
CA VAL A 107 -9.69 0.18 -4.23
C VAL A 107 -10.38 0.22 -5.60
N LEU A 108 -10.39 -0.89 -6.34
CA LEU A 108 -10.94 -0.98 -7.70
C LEU A 108 -12.40 -0.48 -7.84
N PRO A 109 -13.32 -0.75 -6.88
CA PRO A 109 -14.69 -0.24 -6.98
C PRO A 109 -14.76 1.30 -7.03
N ALA A 110 -13.84 2.03 -6.39
CA ALA A 110 -13.86 3.49 -6.46
C ALA A 110 -13.52 4.00 -7.87
N PHE A 111 -12.60 3.33 -8.55
CA PHE A 111 -12.22 3.66 -9.94
C PHE A 111 -13.28 3.24 -10.97
N SER A 112 -14.21 2.34 -10.63
CA SER A 112 -15.34 2.05 -11.52
C SER A 112 -16.46 3.10 -11.43
N HIS A 113 -16.49 3.91 -10.37
CA HIS A 113 -17.50 4.95 -10.18
C HIS A 113 -16.98 6.35 -10.55
N TYR A 114 -15.69 6.61 -10.36
CA TYR A 114 -15.07 7.92 -10.61
C TYR A 114 -13.76 7.80 -11.43
N PRO A 115 -13.57 8.65 -12.47
CA PRO A 115 -14.49 9.69 -12.91
C PRO A 115 -15.58 9.08 -13.80
N THR A 116 -16.79 9.63 -13.74
CA THR A 116 -17.88 9.18 -14.62
C THR A 116 -17.55 9.59 -16.06
N VAL A 117 -17.00 8.66 -16.85
CA VAL A 117 -16.69 8.93 -18.26
C VAL A 117 -18.00 9.05 -19.03
N GLN A 118 -18.53 10.27 -19.14
CA GLN A 118 -19.67 10.57 -20.00
C GLN A 118 -19.16 10.77 -21.43
N ARG A 119 -19.51 9.83 -22.32
CA ARG A 119 -19.29 9.99 -23.77
C ARG A 119 -20.13 11.17 -24.25
N GLN A 120 -19.50 12.30 -24.58
CA GLN A 120 -20.15 13.36 -25.36
C GLN A 120 -20.28 12.89 -26.81
N SER A 121 -21.51 12.79 -27.32
CA SER A 121 -21.75 12.67 -28.75
C SER A 121 -21.57 14.04 -29.40
N LEU A 122 -20.62 14.12 -30.34
CA LEU A 122 -20.48 15.23 -31.28
C LEU A 122 -21.66 15.26 -32.27
#